data_AF-A0A1B0AL91-F1
#
_entry.id   AF-A0A1B0AL91-F1
#
_cell.length_a   1.000
_cell.length_b   1.000
_cell.length_c   1.000
_cell.angle_alpha   90.00
_cell.angle_beta   90.00
_cell.angle_gamma   90.00
#
_symmetry.space_group_name_H-M   'P 1'
#
loop_
_entity.id
_entity.type
_entity.pdbx_description
1 polymer ?
#
loop_
_entity_poly.entity_id
_entity_poly.type
_entity_poly.pdbx_seq_one_letter_code
_entity_poly.pdbx_strand_id
1 'polypeptide(L)'
;MMWWNDLWLNEGFAKYIENKGVEAKFPEWGMQDQFVTKTLHEALSLDGTLAAHPIIQTVTNPDQITEIFDTITYSKGASIIRMLEDFLGPENFQTAVTNYLNKFKYRNAVTDDFLTEIDNLNLGIDVKTIMGTWTEQMGLPVVNVEQLDAVTWRLTQKRFFSNPQDYDGVYDDSPFDYKWSIPITYKTSADNRVQREWFSYDQNEGS
;
A
#
# COMPACT_ATOMS: atom_id res chain seq x y z
N MET A 1 1.30 -17.50 -5.05
CA MET A 1 2.15 -16.88 -6.08
C MET A 1 2.51 -17.87 -7.19
N MET A 2 2.59 -17.41 -8.45
CA MET A 2 3.09 -18.19 -9.60
C MET A 2 4.61 -18.17 -9.71
N TRP A 3 5.22 -17.04 -9.34
CA TRP A 3 6.66 -16.87 -9.28
C TRP A 3 7.03 -15.89 -8.14
N TRP A 4 8.33 -15.72 -7.88
CA TRP A 4 8.84 -14.96 -6.74
C TRP A 4 8.59 -13.45 -6.81
N ASN A 5 8.28 -12.92 -8.00
CA ASN A 5 7.88 -11.51 -8.18
C ASN A 5 6.58 -11.14 -7.44
N ASP A 6 5.75 -12.12 -7.09
CA ASP A 6 4.49 -11.93 -6.35
C ASP A 6 4.60 -12.41 -4.88
N LEU A 7 5.82 -12.53 -4.32
CA LEU A 7 6.04 -13.03 -2.96
C LEU A 7 5.24 -12.26 -1.90
N TRP A 8 5.05 -10.96 -2.09
CA TRP A 8 4.28 -10.10 -1.18
C TRP A 8 2.82 -10.54 -1.01
N LEU A 9 2.20 -11.17 -2.03
CA LEU A 9 0.85 -11.73 -1.92
C LEU A 9 0.77 -12.85 -0.87
N ASN A 10 1.88 -13.55 -0.63
CA ASN A 10 1.94 -14.54 0.43
C ASN A 10 2.36 -13.86 1.75
N GLU A 11 3.52 -13.22 1.76
CA GLU A 11 4.18 -12.76 2.99
C GLU A 11 3.53 -11.50 3.59
N GLY A 12 3.18 -10.51 2.76
CA GLY A 12 2.45 -9.32 3.19
C GLY A 12 1.06 -9.66 3.71
N PHE A 13 0.34 -10.58 3.04
CA PHE A 13 -0.94 -11.08 3.52
C PHE A 13 -0.81 -11.82 4.84
N ALA A 14 0.14 -12.75 4.95
CA ALA A 14 0.37 -13.49 6.19
C ALA A 14 0.65 -12.52 7.35
N LYS A 15 1.53 -11.53 7.15
CA LYS A 15 1.89 -10.54 8.15
C LYS A 15 0.70 -9.67 8.58
N TYR A 16 -0.16 -9.27 7.65
CA TYR A 16 -1.35 -8.49 7.98
C TYR A 16 -2.41 -9.35 8.72
N ILE A 17 -2.69 -10.54 8.21
CA ILE A 17 -3.69 -11.45 8.79
C ILE A 17 -3.25 -11.98 10.16
N GLU A 18 -1.95 -12.15 10.41
CA GLU A 18 -1.41 -12.46 11.75
C GLU A 18 -1.88 -11.41 12.78
N ASN A 19 -1.63 -10.12 12.51
CA ASN A 19 -2.02 -9.03 13.41
C ASN A 19 -3.55 -8.96 13.60
N LYS A 20 -4.30 -9.09 12.50
CA LYS A 20 -5.76 -9.04 12.53
C LYS A 20 -6.37 -10.25 13.27
N GLY A 21 -5.82 -11.43 13.06
CA GLY A 21 -6.28 -12.67 13.69
C GLY A 21 -5.99 -12.70 15.19
N VAL A 22 -4.80 -12.24 15.61
CA VAL A 22 -4.46 -12.12 17.03
C VAL A 22 -5.33 -11.07 17.71
N GLU A 23 -5.54 -9.90 17.09
CA GLU A 23 -6.45 -8.87 17.62
C GLU A 23 -7.86 -9.43 17.85
N ALA A 24 -8.40 -10.18 16.88
CA ALA A 24 -9.74 -10.76 17.00
C ALA A 24 -9.85 -11.78 18.14
N LYS A 25 -8.74 -12.43 18.52
CA LYS A 25 -8.71 -13.43 19.58
C LYS A 25 -8.34 -12.87 20.96
N PHE A 26 -7.46 -11.88 20.99
CA PHE A 26 -6.86 -11.25 22.17
C PHE A 26 -6.89 -9.72 22.02
N PRO A 27 -8.09 -9.09 22.01
CA PRO A 27 -8.24 -7.66 21.76
C PRO A 27 -7.52 -6.79 22.81
N GLU A 28 -7.29 -7.32 24.01
CA GLU A 28 -6.56 -6.63 25.07
C GLU A 28 -5.06 -6.44 24.78
N TRP A 29 -4.52 -7.06 23.72
CA TRP A 29 -3.13 -6.91 23.31
C TRP A 29 -2.90 -5.67 22.41
N GLY A 30 -3.96 -5.09 21.82
CA GLY A 30 -3.85 -3.90 20.97
C GLY A 30 -2.88 -4.10 19.79
N MET A 31 -2.98 -5.24 19.10
CA MET A 31 -2.10 -5.59 17.97
C MET A 31 -2.24 -4.59 16.81
N GLN A 32 -3.44 -4.04 16.59
CA GLN A 32 -3.64 -3.02 15.54
C GLN A 32 -2.92 -1.70 15.87
N ASP A 33 -2.84 -1.32 17.14
CA ASP A 33 -2.06 -0.14 17.56
C ASP A 33 -0.56 -0.40 17.39
N GLN A 34 -0.12 -1.60 17.75
CA GLN A 34 1.26 -2.03 17.57
C GLN A 34 1.67 -2.10 16.10
N PHE A 35 0.77 -2.46 15.18
CA PHE A 35 1.03 -2.52 13.74
C PHE A 35 1.62 -1.21 13.19
N VAL A 36 1.13 -0.07 13.67
CA VAL A 36 1.60 1.26 13.23
C VAL A 36 3.11 1.41 13.50
N THR A 37 3.55 1.08 14.71
CA THR A 37 4.94 1.29 15.12
C THR A 37 5.88 0.15 14.72
N LYS A 38 5.38 -1.09 14.70
CA LYS A 38 6.20 -2.29 14.46
C LYS A 38 6.21 -2.78 13.02
N THR A 39 5.31 -2.29 12.18
CA THR A 39 5.21 -2.73 10.78
C THR A 39 5.19 -1.54 9.84
N LEU A 40 4.25 -0.60 10.01
CA LEU A 40 4.19 0.57 9.12
C LEU A 40 5.45 1.44 9.23
N HIS A 41 5.86 1.86 10.44
CA HIS A 41 7.04 2.71 10.60
C HIS A 41 8.34 2.04 10.14
N GLU A 42 8.46 0.72 10.32
CA GLU A 42 9.60 -0.05 9.83
C GLU A 42 9.69 0.01 8.29
N ALA A 43 8.56 -0.20 7.60
CA ALA A 43 8.47 -0.06 6.16
C ALA A 43 8.82 1.36 5.70
N LEU A 44 8.23 2.39 6.34
CA LEU A 44 8.50 3.79 6.01
C LEU A 44 9.98 4.16 6.17
N SER A 45 10.66 3.59 7.17
CA SER A 45 12.07 3.87 7.43
C SER A 45 12.99 3.35 6.33
N LEU A 46 12.73 2.15 5.80
CA LEU A 46 13.55 1.58 4.72
C LEU A 46 13.17 2.20 3.36
N ASP A 47 11.87 2.32 3.11
CA ASP A 47 11.31 2.76 1.83
C ASP A 47 11.57 4.26 1.56
N GLY A 48 11.88 5.03 2.60
CA GLY A 48 12.36 6.41 2.51
C GLY A 48 13.85 6.56 2.18
N THR A 49 14.55 5.50 1.75
CA THR A 49 15.98 5.51 1.44
C THR A 49 16.25 5.08 -0.01
N LEU A 50 17.50 5.24 -0.47
CA LEU A 50 17.94 4.74 -1.78
C LEU A 50 18.06 3.22 -1.87
N ALA A 51 17.97 2.51 -0.73
CA ALA A 51 17.96 1.04 -0.71
C ALA A 51 16.58 0.43 -0.98
N ALA A 52 15.54 1.27 -1.15
CA ALA A 52 14.20 0.82 -1.45
C ALA A 52 14.11 0.15 -2.83
N HIS A 53 13.12 -0.74 -2.98
CA HIS A 53 12.76 -1.34 -4.26
C HIS A 53 11.22 -1.43 -4.40
N PRO A 54 10.70 -1.62 -5.62
CA PRO A 54 9.28 -1.91 -5.81
C PRO A 54 8.89 -3.23 -5.14
N ILE A 55 7.63 -3.36 -4.72
CA ILE A 55 7.13 -4.63 -4.14
C ILE A 55 7.13 -5.73 -5.20
N ILE A 56 6.64 -5.42 -6.41
CA ILE A 56 6.67 -6.33 -7.54
C ILE A 56 7.96 -6.05 -8.30
N GLN A 57 8.91 -6.98 -8.20
CA GLN A 57 10.18 -6.90 -8.91
C GLN A 57 10.49 -8.15 -9.71
N THR A 58 11.25 -7.98 -10.80
CA THR A 58 11.65 -9.10 -11.65
C THR A 58 12.74 -9.91 -10.95
N VAL A 59 12.48 -11.21 -10.75
CA VAL A 59 13.42 -12.15 -10.12
C VAL A 59 13.84 -13.19 -11.13
N THR A 60 15.14 -13.25 -11.43
CA THR A 60 15.72 -14.09 -12.49
C THR A 60 16.72 -15.13 -11.98
N ASN A 61 17.28 -14.94 -10.79
CA ASN A 61 18.28 -15.84 -10.22
C ASN A 61 18.04 -16.09 -8.71
N PRO A 62 18.66 -17.13 -8.11
CA PRO A 62 18.44 -17.48 -6.71
C PRO A 62 18.86 -16.43 -5.68
N ASP A 63 19.90 -15.65 -5.94
CA ASP A 63 20.36 -14.62 -5.00
C ASP A 63 19.30 -13.52 -4.87
N GLN A 64 18.70 -13.12 -5.99
CA GLN A 64 17.56 -12.18 -6.03
C GLN A 64 16.32 -12.70 -5.29
N ILE A 65 16.15 -14.03 -5.18
CA ILE A 65 15.05 -14.61 -4.38
C ILE A 65 15.29 -14.30 -2.90
N THR A 66 16.53 -14.39 -2.42
CA THR A 66 16.84 -14.15 -1.00
C THR A 66 16.75 -12.66 -0.66
N GLU A 67 17.13 -11.79 -1.60
CA GLU A 67 17.05 -10.33 -1.43
C GLU A 67 15.63 -9.81 -1.21
N ILE A 68 14.60 -10.46 -1.77
CA ILE A 68 13.20 -10.05 -1.59
C ILE A 68 12.56 -10.54 -0.29
N PHE A 69 13.25 -11.36 0.51
CA PHE A 69 12.78 -11.71 1.87
C PHE A 69 13.14 -10.60 2.84
N ASP A 70 12.54 -9.43 2.65
CA ASP A 70 12.96 -8.19 3.28
C ASP A 70 11.78 -7.39 3.89
N THR A 71 12.10 -6.25 4.49
CA THR A 71 11.10 -5.36 5.11
C THR A 71 10.07 -4.84 4.09
N ILE A 72 10.43 -4.63 2.82
CA ILE A 72 9.47 -4.18 1.80
C ILE A 72 8.41 -5.26 1.54
N THR A 73 8.82 -6.49 1.25
CA THR A 73 7.89 -7.59 0.96
C THR A 73 6.93 -7.87 2.12
N TYR A 74 7.43 -7.86 3.36
CA TYR A 74 6.62 -8.14 4.54
C TYR A 74 5.87 -6.90 5.06
N SER A 75 6.61 -5.87 5.48
CA SER A 75 6.05 -4.75 6.23
C SER A 75 5.36 -3.71 5.33
N LYS A 76 5.93 -3.37 4.16
CA LYS A 76 5.26 -2.49 3.19
C LYS A 76 4.05 -3.21 2.56
N GLY A 77 4.24 -4.48 2.17
CA GLY A 77 3.16 -5.33 1.67
C GLY A 77 1.96 -5.40 2.61
N ALA A 78 2.18 -5.71 3.90
CA ALA A 78 1.12 -5.73 4.90
C ALA A 78 0.44 -4.37 5.10
N SER A 79 1.22 -3.27 5.06
CA SER A 79 0.70 -1.92 5.23
C SER A 79 -0.21 -1.49 4.08
N ILE A 80 0.14 -1.86 2.85
CA ILE A 80 -0.68 -1.63 1.66
C ILE A 80 -1.96 -2.48 1.70
N ILE A 81 -1.90 -3.74 2.16
CA ILE A 81 -3.10 -4.58 2.33
C ILE A 81 -4.04 -3.99 3.38
N ARG A 82 -3.49 -3.46 4.48
CA ARG A 82 -4.27 -2.75 5.50
C ARG A 82 -4.97 -1.51 4.91
N MET A 83 -4.27 -0.72 4.10
CA MET A 83 -4.84 0.43 3.40
C MET A 83 -5.92 0.00 2.39
N LEU A 84 -5.68 -1.09 1.65
CA LEU A 84 -6.63 -1.70 0.72
C LEU A 84 -7.91 -2.13 1.43
N GLU A 85 -7.81 -2.83 2.56
CA GLU A 85 -8.99 -3.17 3.35
C GLU A 85 -9.74 -1.93 3.84
N ASP A 86 -9.04 -0.89 4.31
CA ASP A 86 -9.65 0.33 4.82
C ASP A 86 -10.55 1.02 3.76
N PHE A 87 -10.06 1.16 2.52
CA PHE A 87 -10.85 1.84 1.50
C PHE A 87 -11.93 0.97 0.85
N LEU A 88 -11.73 -0.35 0.77
CA LEU A 88 -12.76 -1.28 0.29
C LEU A 88 -13.87 -1.49 1.33
N GLY A 89 -13.53 -1.38 2.60
CA GLY A 89 -14.33 -1.83 3.73
C GLY A 89 -14.14 -3.33 4.00
N PRO A 90 -14.28 -3.75 5.28
CA PRO A 90 -13.94 -5.11 5.71
C PRO A 90 -14.77 -6.21 5.03
N GLU A 91 -16.05 -5.94 4.76
CA GLU A 91 -16.96 -6.92 4.13
C GLU A 91 -16.59 -7.19 2.66
N ASN A 92 -16.33 -6.13 1.89
CA ASN A 92 -15.89 -6.25 0.50
C ASN A 92 -14.51 -6.90 0.42
N PHE A 93 -13.58 -6.47 1.26
CA PHE A 93 -12.25 -7.08 1.34
C PHE A 93 -12.34 -8.58 1.65
N GLN A 94 -13.12 -8.97 2.66
CA GLN A 94 -13.33 -10.37 3.02
C GLN A 94 -13.97 -11.16 1.86
N THR A 95 -14.94 -10.57 1.16
CA THR A 95 -15.59 -11.19 0.01
C THR A 95 -14.60 -11.44 -1.13
N ALA A 96 -13.79 -10.44 -1.51
CA ALA A 96 -12.76 -10.57 -2.53
C ALA A 96 -11.71 -11.64 -2.16
N VAL A 97 -11.21 -11.62 -0.92
CA VAL A 97 -10.27 -12.64 -0.42
C VAL A 97 -10.89 -14.04 -0.47
N THR A 98 -12.16 -14.18 -0.07
CA THR A 98 -12.87 -15.46 -0.12
C THR A 98 -13.03 -15.98 -1.55
N ASN A 99 -13.39 -15.10 -2.49
CA ASN A 99 -13.51 -15.45 -3.91
C ASN A 99 -12.16 -15.89 -4.48
N TYR A 100 -11.11 -15.11 -4.24
CA TYR A 100 -9.73 -15.40 -4.64
C TYR A 100 -9.28 -16.77 -4.12
N LEU A 101 -9.37 -17.01 -2.81
CA LEU A 101 -8.95 -18.28 -2.22
C LEU A 101 -9.74 -19.47 -2.78
N ASN A 102 -11.05 -19.33 -2.98
CA ASN A 102 -11.87 -20.40 -3.55
C ASN A 102 -11.56 -20.70 -5.02
N LYS A 103 -11.28 -19.67 -5.81
CA LYS A 103 -10.97 -19.78 -7.24
C LYS A 103 -9.59 -20.37 -7.50
N PHE A 104 -8.60 -19.99 -6.70
CA PHE A 104 -7.20 -20.39 -6.86
C PHE A 104 -6.75 -21.49 -5.90
N LYS A 105 -7.67 -22.09 -5.12
CA LYS A 105 -7.35 -23.24 -4.26
C LYS A 105 -6.61 -24.33 -5.04
N TYR A 106 -5.52 -24.81 -4.46
CA TYR A 106 -4.64 -25.84 -5.04
C TYR A 106 -3.99 -25.45 -6.37
N ARG A 107 -3.88 -24.14 -6.67
CA ARG A 107 -3.22 -23.59 -7.85
C ARG A 107 -2.35 -22.40 -7.46
N ASN A 108 -1.60 -21.91 -8.43
CA ASN A 108 -0.87 -20.65 -8.33
C ASN A 108 -1.74 -19.48 -8.81
N ALA A 109 -1.36 -18.27 -8.39
CA ALA A 109 -2.01 -17.01 -8.74
C ALA A 109 -0.97 -15.87 -8.73
N VAL A 110 -1.24 -14.80 -9.44
CA VAL A 110 -0.43 -13.57 -9.52
C VAL A 110 -1.16 -12.38 -8.88
N THR A 111 -0.48 -11.23 -8.71
CA THR A 111 -1.12 -10.02 -8.15
C THR A 111 -2.40 -9.63 -8.90
N ASP A 112 -2.38 -9.67 -10.23
CA ASP A 112 -3.54 -9.33 -11.07
C ASP A 112 -4.77 -10.21 -10.80
N ASP A 113 -4.56 -11.49 -10.46
CA ASP A 113 -5.66 -12.41 -10.13
C ASP A 113 -6.42 -11.95 -8.88
N PHE A 114 -5.71 -11.51 -7.85
CA PHE A 114 -6.33 -11.01 -6.61
C PHE A 114 -7.05 -9.67 -6.86
N LEU A 115 -6.40 -8.74 -7.57
CA LEU A 115 -7.01 -7.44 -7.89
C LEU A 115 -8.26 -7.61 -8.77
N THR A 116 -8.26 -8.59 -9.68
CA THR A 116 -9.44 -8.93 -10.48
C THR A 116 -10.63 -9.38 -9.63
N GLU A 117 -10.41 -10.12 -8.53
CA GLU A 117 -11.49 -10.50 -7.62
C GLU A 117 -12.08 -9.31 -6.85
N ILE A 118 -11.29 -8.24 -6.65
CA ILE A 118 -11.79 -6.98 -6.11
C ILE A 118 -12.60 -6.22 -7.17
N ASP A 119 -12.10 -6.11 -8.40
CA ASP A 119 -12.82 -5.45 -9.50
C ASP A 119 -14.18 -6.09 -9.77
N ASN A 120 -14.28 -7.42 -9.63
CA ASN A 120 -15.52 -8.17 -9.78
C ASN A 120 -16.62 -7.77 -8.76
N LEU A 121 -16.26 -7.06 -7.69
CA LEU A 121 -17.24 -6.48 -6.75
C LEU A 121 -17.93 -5.22 -7.29
N ASN A 122 -17.47 -4.66 -8.41
CA ASN A 122 -18.05 -3.50 -9.10
C ASN A 122 -18.20 -2.26 -8.20
N LEU A 123 -17.18 -1.95 -7.41
CA LEU A 123 -17.20 -0.86 -6.43
C LEU A 123 -17.03 0.55 -7.05
N GLY A 124 -16.85 0.63 -8.37
CA GLY A 124 -16.65 1.91 -9.08
C GLY A 124 -15.28 2.55 -8.84
N ILE A 125 -14.29 1.76 -8.39
CA ILE A 125 -12.90 2.18 -8.22
C ILE A 125 -12.01 1.37 -9.15
N ASP A 126 -10.97 1.98 -9.69
CA ASP A 126 -9.95 1.29 -10.49
C ASP A 126 -8.85 0.77 -9.55
N VAL A 127 -9.11 -0.37 -8.90
CA VAL A 127 -8.20 -0.90 -7.88
C VAL A 127 -6.86 -1.31 -8.49
N LYS A 128 -6.85 -1.73 -9.76
CA LYS A 128 -5.62 -2.12 -10.45
C LYS A 128 -4.70 -0.95 -10.64
N THR A 129 -5.20 0.18 -11.15
CA THR A 129 -4.42 1.40 -11.28
C THR A 129 -3.96 1.91 -9.92
N ILE A 130 -4.85 1.94 -8.92
CA ILE A 130 -4.49 2.36 -7.56
C ILE A 130 -3.33 1.51 -7.04
N MET A 131 -3.48 0.19 -7.02
CA MET A 131 -2.48 -0.71 -6.46
C MET A 131 -1.19 -0.74 -7.26
N GLY A 132 -1.25 -0.61 -8.59
CA GLY A 132 -0.07 -0.47 -9.45
C GLY A 132 0.84 0.67 -8.99
N THR A 133 0.26 1.84 -8.66
CA THR A 133 1.05 2.96 -8.13
C THR A 133 1.76 2.64 -6.81
N TRP A 134 1.26 1.69 -6.02
CA TRP A 134 1.86 1.30 -4.73
C TRP A 134 2.82 0.11 -4.83
N THR A 135 2.67 -0.75 -5.83
CA THR A 135 3.41 -2.01 -5.92
C THR A 135 4.50 -2.04 -6.99
N GLU A 136 4.36 -1.25 -8.06
CA GLU A 136 5.27 -1.31 -9.23
C GLU A 136 6.35 -0.22 -9.24
N GLN A 137 6.37 0.64 -8.22
CA GLN A 137 7.43 1.63 -8.00
C GLN A 137 7.94 1.59 -6.56
N MET A 138 9.19 2.00 -6.36
CA MET A 138 9.82 2.09 -5.05
C MET A 138 9.48 3.39 -4.33
N GLY A 139 9.65 3.40 -3.01
CA GLY A 139 9.45 4.58 -2.20
C GLY A 139 8.00 4.79 -1.77
N LEU A 140 7.81 5.91 -1.10
CA LEU A 140 6.53 6.33 -0.52
C LEU A 140 6.25 7.81 -0.79
N PRO A 141 4.98 8.22 -0.88
CA PRO A 141 4.61 9.62 -1.02
C PRO A 141 4.73 10.37 0.31
N VAL A 142 5.12 11.64 0.24
CA VAL A 142 4.74 12.65 1.23
C VAL A 142 3.69 13.57 0.62
N VAL A 143 2.57 13.76 1.32
CA VAL A 143 1.49 14.67 0.93
C VAL A 143 1.64 15.96 1.73
N ASN A 144 1.82 17.09 1.04
CA ASN A 144 1.79 18.41 1.66
C ASN A 144 0.38 18.97 1.59
N VAL A 145 -0.10 19.47 2.71
CA VAL A 145 -1.41 20.12 2.84
C VAL A 145 -1.18 21.60 3.08
N GLU A 146 -1.65 22.44 2.17
CA GLU A 146 -1.57 23.90 2.29
C GLU A 146 -2.97 24.49 2.39
N GLN A 147 -3.22 25.30 3.42
CA GLN A 147 -4.48 26.04 3.52
C GLN A 147 -4.39 27.29 2.65
N LEU A 148 -5.23 27.38 1.60
CA LEU A 148 -5.28 28.54 0.71
C LEU A 148 -6.19 29.64 1.29
N ASP A 149 -7.31 29.25 1.88
CA ASP A 149 -8.25 30.15 2.54
C ASP A 149 -9.03 29.44 3.68
N ALA A 150 -10.11 30.04 4.18
CA ALA A 150 -10.87 29.50 5.31
C ALA A 150 -11.54 28.14 5.03
N VAL A 151 -11.77 27.78 3.77
CA VAL A 151 -12.53 26.58 3.35
C VAL A 151 -11.86 25.80 2.22
N THR A 152 -10.72 26.27 1.71
CA THR A 152 -9.99 25.65 0.59
C THR A 152 -8.60 25.22 1.03
N TRP A 153 -8.26 23.97 0.71
CA TRP A 153 -6.93 23.40 0.90
C TRP A 153 -6.38 22.94 -0.45
N ARG A 154 -5.06 22.92 -0.56
CA ARG A 154 -4.34 22.39 -1.70
C ARG A 154 -3.48 21.21 -1.23
N LEU A 155 -3.62 20.09 -1.93
CA LEU A 155 -2.80 18.91 -1.75
C LEU A 155 -1.77 18.82 -2.86
N THR A 156 -0.51 18.58 -2.48
CA THR A 156 0.56 18.22 -3.42
C THR A 156 1.27 16.98 -2.92
N GLN A 157 1.82 16.18 -3.83
CA GLN A 157 2.57 14.98 -3.48
C GLN A 157 3.94 14.96 -4.15
N LYS A 158 4.89 14.28 -3.50
CA LYS A 158 6.19 13.91 -4.07
C LYS A 158 6.72 12.66 -3.37
N ARG A 159 7.71 11.99 -3.97
CA ARG A 159 8.48 10.94 -3.28
C ARG A 159 9.14 11.50 -2.02
N PHE A 160 9.04 10.77 -0.92
CA PHE A 160 9.73 11.08 0.31
C PHE A 160 11.12 10.44 0.35
N PHE A 161 12.11 11.23 0.76
CA PHE A 161 13.42 10.76 1.21
C PHE A 161 13.68 11.20 2.65
N SER A 162 14.22 10.26 3.43
CA SER A 162 14.65 10.46 4.82
C SER A 162 15.94 11.27 4.93
N ASN A 163 16.84 11.14 3.95
CA ASN A 163 18.04 11.95 3.83
C ASN A 163 17.76 13.14 2.88
N PRO A 164 17.85 14.40 3.36
CA PRO A 164 17.60 15.56 2.53
C PRO A 164 18.50 15.68 1.29
N GLN A 165 19.71 15.10 1.31
CA GLN A 165 20.63 15.13 0.17
C GLN A 165 20.14 14.27 -1.00
N ASP A 166 19.26 13.30 -0.74
CA ASP A 166 18.73 12.43 -1.79
C ASP A 166 17.69 13.18 -2.65
N TYR A 167 17.19 14.36 -2.26
CA TYR A 167 16.29 15.12 -3.15
C TYR A 167 16.99 15.69 -4.39
N ASP A 168 18.31 15.87 -4.36
CA ASP A 168 19.10 16.44 -5.45
C ASP A 168 19.67 15.36 -6.41
N GLY A 169 19.34 14.09 -6.17
CA GLY A 169 19.81 12.95 -6.98
C GLY A 169 19.07 12.79 -8.31
N VAL A 170 19.68 12.03 -9.22
CA VAL A 170 19.04 11.55 -10.45
C VAL A 170 18.69 10.08 -10.25
N TYR A 171 17.43 9.73 -10.48
CA TYR A 171 16.88 8.40 -10.26
C TYR A 171 16.32 7.81 -11.54
N ASP A 172 16.20 6.49 -11.57
CA ASP A 172 15.56 5.79 -12.67
C ASP A 172 14.11 6.23 -12.83
N ASP A 173 13.66 6.21 -14.09
CA ASP A 173 12.28 6.52 -14.46
C ASP A 173 11.31 5.57 -13.73
N SER A 174 10.20 6.13 -13.26
CA SER A 174 9.11 5.37 -12.67
C SER A 174 7.94 5.28 -13.66
N PRO A 175 7.23 4.14 -13.76
CA PRO A 175 6.02 4.04 -14.57
C PRO A 175 4.90 5.03 -14.16
N PHE A 176 4.97 5.59 -12.96
CA PHE A 176 4.00 6.56 -12.44
C PHE A 176 4.65 7.90 -12.03
N ASP A 177 5.86 8.19 -12.51
CA ASP A 177 6.61 9.42 -12.18
C ASP A 177 6.74 9.69 -10.66
N TYR A 178 6.78 8.62 -9.86
CA TYR A 178 6.72 8.70 -8.38
C TYR A 178 5.54 9.53 -7.87
N LYS A 179 4.36 9.27 -8.45
CA LYS A 179 3.06 9.71 -7.96
C LYS A 179 2.20 8.51 -7.61
N TRP A 180 1.33 8.68 -6.64
CA TRP A 180 0.48 7.63 -6.09
C TRP A 180 -0.99 8.04 -6.14
N SER A 181 -1.88 7.06 -6.31
CA SER A 181 -3.30 7.22 -6.04
C SER A 181 -3.55 6.95 -4.56
N ILE A 182 -3.79 8.01 -3.78
CA ILE A 182 -3.80 7.98 -2.33
C ILE A 182 -5.24 8.14 -1.81
N PRO A 183 -5.78 7.18 -1.03
CA PRO A 183 -7.05 7.33 -0.33
C PRO A 183 -6.85 8.22 0.90
N ILE A 184 -6.90 9.53 0.71
CA ILE A 184 -6.73 10.51 1.80
C ILE A 184 -7.90 10.39 2.76
N THR A 185 -7.59 10.29 4.05
CA THR A 185 -8.58 10.40 5.11
C THR A 185 -8.26 11.57 6.02
N TYR A 186 -9.27 12.33 6.43
CA TYR A 186 -9.08 13.50 7.27
C TYR A 186 -10.28 13.74 8.20
N LYS A 187 -10.03 14.55 9.23
CA LYS A 187 -11.03 15.09 10.16
C LYS A 187 -10.74 16.57 10.35
N THR A 188 -11.73 17.35 10.76
CA THR A 188 -11.55 18.75 11.09
C THR A 188 -12.00 19.02 12.52
N SER A 189 -11.65 20.17 13.08
CA SER A 189 -12.17 20.60 14.39
C SER A 189 -13.70 20.79 14.40
N ALA A 190 -14.31 20.98 13.23
CA ALA A 190 -15.75 21.14 13.07
C ALA A 190 -16.50 19.81 12.85
N ASP A 191 -15.85 18.78 12.28
CA ASP A 191 -16.43 17.46 12.06
C ASP A 191 -15.43 16.35 12.41
N ASN A 192 -15.78 15.57 13.45
CA ASN A 192 -14.98 14.46 13.97
C ASN A 192 -15.20 13.14 13.21
N ARG A 193 -16.08 13.10 12.21
CA ARG A 193 -16.25 11.95 11.31
C ARG A 193 -15.08 11.91 10.34
N VAL A 194 -14.58 10.70 10.07
CA VAL A 194 -13.56 10.50 9.03
C VAL A 194 -14.20 10.79 7.67
N GLN A 195 -13.64 11.74 6.95
CA GLN A 195 -13.92 11.98 5.55
C GLN A 195 -12.87 11.26 4.69
N ARG A 196 -13.23 10.86 3.47
CA ARG A 196 -12.34 10.19 2.53
C ARG A 196 -12.43 10.85 1.15
N GLU A 197 -11.27 11.13 0.58
CA GLU A 197 -11.12 11.69 -0.76
C GLU A 197 -10.00 10.98 -1.50
N TRP A 198 -10.09 10.88 -2.82
CA TRP A 198 -9.05 10.29 -3.65
C TRP A 198 -8.13 11.37 -4.21
N PHE A 199 -6.84 11.29 -3.89
CA PHE A 199 -5.82 12.06 -4.58
C PHE A 199 -5.16 11.15 -5.63
N SER A 200 -5.61 11.26 -6.87
CA SER A 200 -5.19 10.35 -7.95
C SER A 200 -3.79 10.71 -8.46
N TYR A 201 -3.01 9.71 -8.89
CA TYR A 201 -1.62 9.91 -9.33
C TYR A 201 -1.48 10.86 -10.54
N ASP A 202 -2.51 10.94 -11.39
CA ASP A 202 -2.56 11.78 -12.58
C ASP A 202 -2.99 13.22 -12.28
N GLN A 203 -3.37 13.52 -11.04
CA GLN A 203 -3.65 14.87 -10.57
C GLN A 203 -2.34 15.57 -10.15
N ASN A 204 -2.11 16.77 -10.67
CA ASN A 204 -0.98 17.60 -10.23
C ASN A 204 -1.23 18.23 -8.85
N GLU A 205 -2.48 18.58 -8.56
CA GLU A 205 -2.93 19.12 -7.28
C GLU A 205 -4.28 18.48 -6.92
N GLY A 206 -4.48 18.19 -5.63
CA GLY A 206 -5.79 17.84 -5.07
C GLY A 206 -6.42 19.04 -4.37
N SER A 207 -7.75 19.07 -4.29
CA SER A 207 -8.55 20.12 -3.63
C SER A 207 -9.41 19.55 -2.52
#